data_AF-A0A9I9CQD0-F1
#
_entry.id   AF-A0A9I9CQD0-F1
#
_cell.length_a   1.000
_cell.length_b   1.000
_cell.length_c   1.000
_cell.angle_alpha   90.00
_cell.angle_beta   90.00
_cell.angle_gamma   90.00
#
_symmetry.space_group_name_H-M   'P 1'
#
loop_
_entity.id
_entity.type
_entity.pdbx_description
1 polymer ?
#
loop_
_entity_poly.entity_id
_entity_poly.type
_entity_poly.pdbx_seq_one_letter_code
_entity_poly.pdbx_strand_id
1 'polypeptide(L)'
;TAAYNLTIKGSGKSQYYPNDTSEVPENPNHRRRRRQVEFALDCTSFNNITGGACPANYPTNRTTDEHENRPSSTTCPEYFRWIHEDLRPWARTGISRAAVEAGQRTANFRLVILNGKAYVETYKKSFQTRDTFTVWGILQLLRRYPGKVADLDLMFDCVDWPVILSSHFSGPDGPTPPPLFLADFCRPEINIKPWEPLLKDLKEGNKRILWKSREPYAYWKGNPEVADTRKDLLKCNVSDQQDWNARVFAQDWTKESQEGYKQSDLSNQCLHRYKIYIEGSAWSVSEKYILACDSVTLIVKPHYYDFFTRGLMPVHHYWPVKDDDKCKSIKFAVDWGNSHKQKAQAIGKAASSFIQEELKMDYVYDYMFHLLSEYSKLLTFKPTVPPTAIELCSEAMACPAEGLTKKFMTESLVKRPAESNPCTMPPPYDPASLHFVLRRKENSIKQVEKWETSFWNTRSKQP
;
A
#
# COMPACT_ATOMS: atom_id res chain seq x y z
N THR A 1 64.81 1.45 10.34
CA THR A 1 66.10 0.77 10.59
C THR A 1 65.79 -0.43 11.47
N ALA A 2 65.91 -1.70 11.08
CA ALA A 2 66.48 -2.45 9.97
C ALA A 2 65.55 -3.68 9.74
N ALA A 3 65.13 -4.06 8.53
CA ALA A 3 65.89 -4.80 7.51
C ALA A 3 66.53 -6.10 8.06
N TYR A 4 65.93 -7.25 7.76
CA TYR A 4 66.63 -8.53 7.69
C TYR A 4 66.30 -9.21 6.36
N ASN A 5 67.27 -9.12 5.45
CA ASN A 5 67.41 -9.97 4.28
C ASN A 5 68.05 -11.29 4.71
N LEU A 6 67.57 -12.41 4.16
CA LEU A 6 68.35 -13.64 4.07
C LEU A 6 68.11 -14.26 2.70
N THR A 7 69.19 -14.46 1.98
CA THR A 7 69.23 -14.88 0.58
C THR A 7 69.96 -16.23 0.45
N ILE A 8 69.36 -17.11 -0.35
CA ILE A 8 69.93 -18.18 -1.22
C ILE A 8 70.52 -19.45 -0.59
N LYS A 9 69.97 -20.60 -0.99
CA LYS A 9 70.71 -21.67 -1.69
C LYS A 9 69.78 -22.57 -2.51
N GLY A 10 69.96 -22.52 -3.83
CA GLY A 10 69.32 -23.43 -4.78
C GLY A 10 70.04 -24.77 -4.84
N SER A 11 69.28 -25.81 -5.18
CA SER A 11 69.80 -27.03 -5.80
C SER A 11 68.82 -27.42 -6.90
N GLY A 12 69.33 -27.44 -8.13
CA GLY A 12 68.56 -27.79 -9.31
C GLY A 12 68.50 -29.29 -9.52
N LYS A 13 67.33 -29.80 -9.91
CA LYS A 13 67.22 -30.95 -10.80
C LYS A 13 66.15 -30.68 -11.84
N SER A 14 66.59 -30.79 -13.09
CA SER A 14 65.82 -30.71 -14.32
C SER A 14 64.87 -31.88 -14.43
N GLN A 15 63.58 -31.61 -14.66
CA GLN A 15 62.66 -32.55 -15.29
C GLN A 15 61.85 -31.82 -16.36
N TYR A 16 61.86 -32.45 -17.53
CA TYR A 16 61.30 -32.04 -18.81
C TYR A 16 59.77 -31.95 -18.74
N TYR A 17 59.19 -30.82 -19.17
CA TYR A 17 57.75 -30.64 -19.37
C TYR A 17 57.41 -30.86 -20.87
N PRO A 18 56.32 -31.57 -21.21
CA PRO A 18 55.69 -31.45 -22.52
C PRO A 18 54.83 -30.17 -22.62
N ASN A 19 54.76 -29.66 -23.84
CA ASN A 19 54.16 -28.40 -24.28
C ASN A 19 52.68 -28.19 -23.94
N ASP A 20 52.40 -26.93 -23.56
CA ASP A 20 51.40 -26.02 -24.12
C ASP A 20 49.90 -26.39 -24.08
N THR A 21 49.19 -25.77 -23.13
CA THR A 21 48.01 -24.94 -23.44
C THR A 21 47.96 -23.78 -22.47
N SER A 22 48.16 -22.57 -22.97
CA SER A 22 48.05 -21.31 -22.23
C SER A 22 46.58 -20.95 -21.99
N GLU A 23 46.04 -21.31 -20.83
CA GLU A 23 44.80 -20.69 -20.32
C GLU A 23 45.14 -19.34 -19.67
N VAL A 24 44.70 -18.27 -20.33
CA VAL A 24 44.69 -16.91 -19.77
C VAL A 24 43.66 -16.88 -18.64
N PRO A 25 43.99 -16.46 -17.41
CA PRO A 25 43.01 -16.34 -16.34
C PRO A 25 42.03 -15.20 -16.65
N GLU A 26 40.74 -15.52 -16.81
CA GLU A 26 39.70 -14.51 -16.97
C GLU A 26 39.60 -13.63 -15.71
N ASN A 27 39.75 -12.33 -15.92
CA ASN A 27 39.61 -11.29 -14.91
C ASN A 27 38.14 -11.22 -14.42
N PRO A 28 37.84 -11.34 -13.11
CA PRO A 28 36.46 -11.39 -12.59
C PRO A 28 35.64 -10.10 -12.75
N ASN A 29 36.22 -9.02 -13.29
CA ASN A 29 35.61 -7.69 -13.27
C ASN A 29 34.93 -7.24 -14.57
N HIS A 30 34.72 -8.12 -15.55
CA HIS A 30 33.81 -7.84 -16.68
C HIS A 30 32.43 -8.47 -16.48
N ARG A 31 31.69 -8.01 -15.45
CA ARG A 31 30.22 -8.09 -15.51
C ARG A 31 29.76 -7.21 -16.67
N ARG A 32 29.52 -7.81 -17.84
CA ARG A 32 28.75 -7.19 -18.93
C ARG A 32 27.53 -6.51 -18.32
N ARG A 33 27.47 -5.18 -18.33
CA ARG A 33 26.23 -4.42 -18.11
C ARG A 33 25.25 -4.89 -19.19
N ARG A 34 24.44 -5.91 -18.89
CA ARG A 34 23.37 -6.39 -19.77
C ARG A 34 22.46 -5.18 -20.04
N ARG A 35 22.25 -4.84 -21.31
CA ARG A 35 21.32 -3.77 -21.72
C ARG A 35 19.95 -4.10 -21.14
N GLN A 36 19.55 -3.37 -20.10
CA GLN A 36 18.21 -3.50 -19.52
C GLN A 36 17.21 -3.01 -20.57
N VAL A 37 16.26 -3.86 -20.97
CA VAL A 37 15.22 -3.49 -21.93
C VAL A 37 14.26 -2.54 -21.20
N GLU A 38 14.19 -1.30 -21.67
CA GLU A 38 13.19 -0.33 -21.22
C GLU A 38 11.96 -0.45 -22.12
N PHE A 39 10.81 -0.68 -21.49
CA PHE A 39 9.52 -0.76 -22.18
C PHE A 39 8.88 0.63 -22.05
N ALA A 40 9.11 1.52 -23.01
CA ALA A 40 8.37 2.78 -23.08
C ALA A 40 6.95 2.54 -23.62
N LEU A 41 6.04 3.50 -23.42
CA LEU A 41 4.74 3.49 -24.10
C LEU A 41 4.96 3.82 -25.58
N ASP A 42 4.45 2.98 -26.48
CA ASP A 42 4.49 3.22 -27.92
C ASP A 42 3.11 3.62 -28.46
N CYS A 43 2.76 4.89 -28.26
CA CYS A 43 1.48 5.43 -28.72
C CYS A 43 1.39 5.59 -30.24
N THR A 44 2.51 5.74 -30.94
CA THR A 44 2.52 5.86 -32.39
C THR A 44 2.13 4.53 -33.03
N SER A 45 2.79 3.44 -32.63
CA SER A 45 2.44 2.12 -33.12
C SER A 45 1.03 1.71 -32.71
N PHE A 46 0.63 1.99 -31.46
CA PHE A 46 -0.72 1.69 -30.98
C PHE A 46 -1.81 2.39 -31.81
N ASN A 47 -1.64 3.69 -32.09
CA ASN A 47 -2.62 4.46 -32.87
C ASN A 47 -2.68 4.04 -34.35
N ASN A 48 -1.60 3.48 -34.90
CA ASN A 48 -1.55 3.01 -36.28
C ASN A 48 -2.22 1.64 -36.47
N ILE A 49 -2.43 0.87 -35.40
CA ILE A 49 -3.15 -0.41 -35.46
C ILE A 49 -4.66 -0.14 -35.50
N THR A 50 -5.30 -0.56 -36.59
CA THR A 50 -6.74 -0.42 -36.79
C THR A 50 -7.51 -1.08 -35.63
N GLY A 51 -8.22 -0.28 -34.84
CA GLY A 51 -8.98 -0.75 -33.67
C GLY A 51 -8.24 -0.74 -32.34
N GLY A 52 -6.99 -0.25 -32.28
CA GLY A 52 -6.26 -0.06 -31.00
C GLY A 52 -5.98 -1.38 -30.26
N ALA A 53 -5.46 -2.39 -30.98
CA ALA A 53 -5.09 -3.65 -30.35
C ALA A 53 -3.77 -3.53 -29.57
N CYS A 54 -3.66 -4.29 -28.49
CA CYS A 54 -2.44 -4.31 -27.69
C CYS A 54 -1.23 -4.83 -28.49
N PRO A 55 -0.04 -4.22 -28.33
CA PRO A 55 1.13 -4.60 -29.11
C PRO A 55 1.48 -6.08 -28.93
N ALA A 56 1.75 -6.80 -30.02
CA ALA A 56 2.11 -8.23 -29.97
C ALA A 56 3.44 -8.49 -29.24
N ASN A 57 4.30 -7.47 -29.15
CA ASN A 57 5.59 -7.49 -28.46
C ASN A 57 5.50 -7.10 -26.98
N TYR A 58 4.30 -7.02 -26.40
CA TYR A 58 4.16 -6.75 -24.98
C TYR A 58 4.89 -7.83 -24.16
N PRO A 59 5.64 -7.47 -23.10
CA PRO A 59 6.42 -8.43 -22.31
C PRO A 59 5.45 -9.34 -21.53
N THR A 60 5.03 -10.41 -22.17
CA THR A 60 4.19 -11.48 -21.61
C THR A 60 5.04 -12.67 -21.20
N ASN A 61 6.23 -12.81 -21.80
CA ASN A 61 7.16 -13.91 -21.58
C ASN A 61 8.53 -13.42 -21.09
N ARG A 62 9.18 -14.25 -20.26
CA ARG A 62 10.60 -14.08 -19.85
C ARG A 62 11.50 -14.28 -21.07
N THR A 63 12.51 -13.44 -21.25
CA THR A 63 13.69 -13.87 -22.03
C THR A 63 14.36 -15.00 -21.26
N THR A 64 14.66 -16.09 -21.95
CA THR A 64 15.18 -17.37 -21.42
C THR A 64 16.45 -17.25 -20.58
N ASP A 65 17.17 -16.13 -20.65
CA ASP A 65 18.42 -15.84 -19.91
C ASP A 65 18.24 -15.35 -18.45
N GLU A 66 17.01 -15.20 -17.95
CA GLU A 66 16.72 -14.67 -16.60
C GLU A 66 16.36 -15.73 -15.56
N HIS A 67 16.54 -17.02 -15.88
CA HIS A 67 15.75 -18.05 -15.21
C HIS A 67 16.20 -18.48 -13.81
N GLU A 68 17.45 -18.32 -13.35
CA GLU A 68 17.85 -19.18 -12.21
C GLU A 68 18.48 -18.56 -10.95
N ASN A 69 18.94 -17.30 -10.88
CA ASN A 69 19.67 -16.86 -9.69
C ASN A 69 19.47 -15.38 -9.31
N ARG A 70 18.22 -14.91 -9.17
CA ARG A 70 17.97 -13.62 -8.51
C ARG A 70 17.47 -13.86 -7.08
N PRO A 71 18.34 -13.81 -6.06
CA PRO A 71 17.92 -14.05 -4.68
C PRO A 71 16.89 -13.00 -4.26
N SER A 72 15.76 -13.45 -3.71
CA SER A 72 14.91 -12.59 -2.87
C SER A 72 15.64 -12.46 -1.55
N SER A 73 16.29 -11.31 -1.32
CA SER A 73 17.14 -11.11 -0.13
C SER A 73 16.37 -10.59 1.08
N THR A 74 15.09 -10.26 0.93
CA THR A 74 14.30 -9.55 1.93
C THR A 74 12.96 -10.23 2.19
N THR A 75 12.65 -10.43 3.48
CA THR A 75 11.33 -10.82 3.96
C THR A 75 10.33 -9.68 3.73
N CYS A 76 9.10 -9.99 3.31
CA CYS A 76 8.05 -8.98 3.19
C CYS A 76 7.66 -8.41 4.57
N PRO A 77 7.13 -7.18 4.64
CA PRO A 77 6.53 -6.63 5.84
C PRO A 77 5.52 -7.56 6.53
N GLU A 78 5.44 -7.50 7.86
CA GLU A 78 4.61 -8.41 8.66
C GLU A 78 3.11 -8.35 8.32
N TYR A 79 2.62 -7.22 7.79
CA TYR A 79 1.23 -7.10 7.39
C TYR A 79 0.85 -7.99 6.19
N PHE A 80 1.83 -8.52 5.43
CA PHE A 80 1.56 -9.47 4.35
C PHE A 80 0.94 -10.77 4.86
N ARG A 81 1.18 -11.14 6.13
CA ARG A 81 0.57 -12.33 6.74
C ARG A 81 -0.96 -12.28 6.75
N TRP A 82 -1.56 -11.08 6.70
CA TRP A 82 -3.01 -10.92 6.66
C TRP A 82 -3.64 -11.42 5.36
N ILE A 83 -2.86 -11.58 4.28
CA ILE A 83 -3.33 -12.23 3.03
C ILE A 83 -3.88 -13.62 3.35
N HIS A 84 -3.19 -14.40 4.21
CA HIS A 84 -3.64 -15.73 4.60
C HIS A 84 -4.99 -15.70 5.32
N GLU A 85 -5.20 -14.71 6.18
CA GLU A 85 -6.45 -14.55 6.94
C GLU A 85 -7.60 -14.07 6.05
N ASP A 86 -7.34 -13.14 5.13
CA ASP A 86 -8.33 -12.62 4.19
C ASP A 86 -8.77 -13.71 3.19
N LEU A 87 -7.86 -14.63 2.80
CA LEU A 87 -8.15 -15.75 1.91
C LEU A 87 -8.60 -17.04 2.64
N ARG A 88 -8.50 -17.08 3.97
CA ARG A 88 -8.86 -18.23 4.81
C ARG A 88 -10.25 -18.82 4.53
N PRO A 89 -11.31 -18.02 4.23
CA PRO A 89 -12.64 -18.57 3.96
C PRO A 89 -12.68 -19.62 2.86
N TRP A 90 -11.74 -19.58 1.91
CA TRP A 90 -11.68 -20.52 0.78
C TRP A 90 -10.59 -21.58 0.89
N ALA A 91 -9.79 -21.57 1.97
CA ALA A 91 -8.62 -22.44 2.10
C ALA A 91 -8.96 -23.94 2.03
N ARG A 92 -10.18 -24.34 2.40
CA ARG A 92 -10.63 -25.76 2.36
C ARG A 92 -11.48 -26.10 1.14
N THR A 93 -12.36 -25.19 0.72
CA THR A 93 -13.34 -25.45 -0.35
C THR A 93 -12.82 -25.07 -1.73
N GLY A 94 -11.80 -24.20 -1.79
CA GLY A 94 -11.45 -23.46 -2.98
C GLY A 94 -12.54 -22.48 -3.41
N ILE A 95 -12.34 -21.91 -4.59
CA ILE A 95 -13.17 -20.90 -5.24
C ILE A 95 -13.64 -21.47 -6.57
N SER A 96 -14.94 -21.76 -6.67
CA SER A 96 -15.56 -22.22 -7.91
C SER A 96 -15.89 -21.04 -8.83
N ARG A 97 -16.12 -21.34 -10.12
CA ARG A 97 -16.59 -20.33 -11.09
C ARG A 97 -17.88 -19.67 -10.63
N ALA A 98 -18.82 -20.46 -10.11
CA ALA A 98 -20.08 -19.97 -9.57
C ALA A 98 -19.89 -19.02 -8.38
N ALA A 99 -18.88 -19.26 -7.52
CA ALA A 99 -18.55 -18.36 -6.41
C ALA A 99 -18.02 -17.00 -6.91
N VAL A 100 -17.16 -16.99 -7.93
CA VAL A 100 -16.69 -15.75 -8.57
C VAL A 100 -17.87 -15.01 -9.21
N GLU A 101 -18.69 -15.72 -10.00
CA GLU A 101 -19.84 -15.14 -10.69
C GLU A 101 -20.92 -14.61 -9.72
N ALA A 102 -21.07 -15.20 -8.53
CA ALA A 102 -21.93 -14.66 -7.49
C ALA A 102 -21.54 -13.24 -7.03
N GLY A 103 -20.26 -12.86 -7.17
CA GLY A 103 -19.77 -11.51 -6.90
C GLY A 103 -20.26 -10.46 -7.91
N GLN A 104 -20.71 -10.86 -9.10
CA GLN A 104 -21.20 -9.97 -10.15
C GLN A 104 -22.38 -9.10 -9.67
N ARG A 105 -23.14 -9.57 -8.68
CA ARG A 105 -24.32 -8.87 -8.15
C ARG A 105 -24.05 -7.40 -7.80
N THR A 106 -22.88 -7.10 -7.24
CA THR A 106 -22.49 -5.73 -6.86
C THR A 106 -21.29 -5.21 -7.65
N ALA A 107 -20.51 -6.09 -8.29
CA ALA A 107 -19.30 -5.72 -9.01
C ALA A 107 -19.53 -4.65 -10.09
N ASN A 108 -18.55 -3.77 -10.23
CA ASN A 108 -18.46 -2.78 -11.30
C ASN A 108 -17.80 -3.37 -12.56
N PHE A 109 -16.79 -4.22 -12.38
CA PHE A 109 -16.11 -4.89 -13.48
C PHE A 109 -15.52 -6.24 -13.04
N ARG A 110 -15.34 -7.12 -14.02
CA ARG A 110 -14.59 -8.37 -13.91
C ARG A 110 -13.25 -8.22 -14.60
N LEU A 111 -12.21 -8.75 -13.99
CA LEU A 111 -10.86 -8.76 -14.56
C LEU A 111 -10.35 -10.19 -14.64
N VAL A 112 -9.87 -10.58 -15.81
CA VAL A 112 -9.24 -11.88 -16.06
C VAL A 112 -7.79 -11.64 -16.48
N ILE A 113 -6.85 -12.31 -15.83
CA ILE A 113 -5.47 -12.42 -16.31
C ILE A 113 -5.33 -13.80 -16.91
N LEU A 114 -4.89 -13.87 -18.17
CA LEU A 114 -4.68 -15.13 -18.89
C LEU A 114 -3.43 -15.01 -19.75
N ASN A 115 -2.47 -15.91 -19.56
CA ASN A 115 -1.17 -15.91 -20.26
C ASN A 115 -0.45 -14.55 -20.20
N GLY A 116 -0.47 -13.90 -19.03
CA GLY A 116 0.17 -12.60 -18.81
C GLY A 116 -0.53 -11.40 -19.45
N LYS A 117 -1.75 -11.59 -20.01
CA LYS A 117 -2.58 -10.52 -20.59
C LYS A 117 -3.78 -10.24 -19.69
N ALA A 118 -4.18 -8.99 -19.60
CA ALA A 118 -5.36 -8.57 -18.82
C ALA A 118 -6.57 -8.34 -19.74
N TYR A 119 -7.72 -8.85 -19.32
CA TYR A 119 -9.00 -8.69 -19.98
C TYR A 119 -10.01 -8.12 -18.98
N VAL A 120 -10.77 -7.12 -19.38
CA VAL A 120 -11.75 -6.46 -18.50
C VAL A 120 -13.13 -6.49 -19.13
N GLU A 121 -14.10 -6.98 -18.38
CA GLU A 121 -15.52 -6.88 -18.69
C GLU A 121 -16.17 -5.87 -17.73
N THR A 122 -16.64 -4.75 -18.26
CA THR A 122 -17.26 -3.70 -17.45
C THR A 122 -18.77 -3.94 -17.33
N TYR A 123 -19.27 -4.06 -16.11
CA TYR A 123 -20.70 -4.21 -15.84
C TYR A 123 -21.38 -2.85 -15.60
N LYS A 124 -20.73 -1.98 -14.81
CA LYS A 124 -21.26 -0.68 -14.42
C LYS A 124 -20.14 0.34 -14.30
N LYS A 125 -20.42 1.58 -14.72
CA LYS A 125 -19.48 2.69 -14.57
C LYS A 125 -19.12 2.89 -13.09
N SER A 126 -17.83 2.96 -12.79
CA SER A 126 -17.35 3.20 -11.42
C SER A 126 -17.44 4.68 -11.06
N PHE A 127 -17.46 4.97 -9.76
CA PHE A 127 -17.34 6.34 -9.27
C PHE A 127 -15.94 6.88 -9.59
N GLN A 128 -15.87 8.08 -10.19
CA GLN A 128 -14.63 8.75 -10.58
C GLN A 128 -13.71 7.85 -11.44
N THR A 129 -12.44 7.70 -11.07
CA THR A 129 -11.40 6.96 -11.82
C THR A 129 -10.99 5.66 -11.11
N ARG A 130 -11.86 5.11 -10.24
CA ARG A 130 -11.55 3.96 -9.38
C ARG A 130 -11.22 2.70 -10.17
N ASP A 131 -12.02 2.37 -11.17
CA ASP A 131 -11.72 1.29 -12.12
C ASP A 131 -10.42 1.57 -12.87
N THR A 132 -10.28 2.77 -13.40
CA THR A 132 -9.19 3.19 -14.27
C THR A 132 -7.83 3.00 -13.59
N PHE A 133 -7.64 3.50 -12.37
CA PHE A 133 -6.35 3.36 -11.67
C PHE A 133 -6.14 1.99 -11.02
N THR A 134 -7.21 1.24 -10.73
CA THR A 134 -7.09 -0.15 -10.29
C THR A 134 -6.58 -1.04 -11.42
N VAL A 135 -7.20 -0.94 -12.60
CA VAL A 135 -6.75 -1.66 -13.80
C VAL A 135 -5.35 -1.21 -14.19
N TRP A 136 -5.06 0.10 -14.16
CA TRP A 136 -3.71 0.62 -14.42
C TRP A 136 -2.66 0.01 -13.49
N GLY A 137 -2.95 -0.07 -12.18
CA GLY A 137 -2.06 -0.68 -11.19
C GLY A 137 -1.79 -2.16 -11.46
N ILE A 138 -2.80 -2.91 -11.91
CA ILE A 138 -2.65 -4.32 -12.30
C ILE A 138 -1.81 -4.45 -13.58
N LEU A 139 -1.99 -3.57 -14.56
CA LEU A 139 -1.12 -3.54 -15.75
C LEU A 139 0.33 -3.23 -15.36
N GLN A 140 0.55 -2.31 -14.40
CA GLN A 140 1.89 -2.04 -13.89
C GLN A 140 2.49 -3.23 -13.16
N LEU A 141 1.70 -4.00 -12.42
CA LEU A 141 2.12 -5.26 -11.82
C LEU A 141 2.58 -6.27 -12.88
N LEU A 142 1.81 -6.43 -13.97
CA LEU A 142 2.17 -7.32 -15.09
C LEU A 142 3.48 -6.91 -15.75
N ARG A 143 3.72 -5.60 -15.91
CA ARG A 143 4.99 -5.07 -16.44
C ARG A 143 6.16 -5.25 -15.47
N ARG A 144 5.88 -5.18 -14.16
CA ARG A 144 6.89 -5.37 -13.12
C ARG A 144 7.31 -6.83 -13.00
N TYR A 145 6.35 -7.75 -13.12
CA TYR A 145 6.57 -9.20 -13.03
C TYR A 145 6.06 -9.96 -14.27
N PRO A 146 6.64 -9.71 -15.48
CA PRO A 146 6.23 -10.37 -16.71
C PRO A 146 6.24 -11.89 -16.61
N GLY A 147 5.12 -12.52 -16.96
CA GLY A 147 4.96 -13.98 -16.96
C GLY A 147 5.02 -14.66 -15.58
N LYS A 148 5.02 -13.89 -14.47
CA LYS A 148 5.01 -14.45 -13.11
C LYS A 148 3.64 -14.35 -12.41
N VAL A 149 2.80 -13.40 -12.84
CA VAL A 149 1.43 -13.29 -12.32
C VAL A 149 0.61 -14.44 -12.91
N ALA A 150 -0.01 -15.23 -12.04
CA ALA A 150 -0.77 -16.41 -12.43
C ALA A 150 -2.06 -16.04 -13.18
N ASP A 151 -2.58 -17.01 -13.94
CA ASP A 151 -3.90 -16.90 -14.54
C ASP A 151 -4.97 -16.84 -13.44
N LEU A 152 -5.88 -15.86 -13.51
CA LEU A 152 -6.88 -15.62 -12.46
C LEU A 152 -8.13 -14.89 -12.98
N ASP A 153 -9.20 -14.95 -12.19
CA ASP A 153 -10.53 -14.40 -12.48
C ASP A 153 -11.06 -13.67 -11.25
N LEU A 154 -11.29 -12.36 -11.36
CA LEU A 154 -11.57 -11.45 -10.24
C LEU A 154 -12.84 -10.64 -10.49
N MET A 155 -13.60 -10.42 -9.43
CA MET A 155 -14.67 -9.42 -9.38
C MET A 155 -14.22 -8.22 -8.55
N PHE A 156 -14.43 -7.02 -9.10
CA PHE A 156 -14.13 -5.77 -8.41
C PHE A 156 -15.40 -4.96 -8.14
N ASP A 157 -15.54 -4.53 -6.90
CA ASP A 157 -16.52 -3.55 -6.46
C ASP A 157 -15.80 -2.22 -6.18
N CYS A 158 -16.35 -1.13 -6.70
CA CYS A 158 -15.76 0.20 -6.62
C CYS A 158 -16.49 1.11 -5.61
N VAL A 159 -17.42 0.61 -4.80
CA VAL A 159 -18.02 1.38 -3.70
C VAL A 159 -17.06 1.50 -2.50
N ASP A 160 -17.40 2.35 -1.52
CA ASP A 160 -16.53 2.60 -0.36
C ASP A 160 -16.59 1.47 0.69
N TRP A 161 -17.77 0.90 0.91
CA TRP A 161 -18.02 -0.05 2.00
C TRP A 161 -17.89 -1.52 1.56
N PRO A 162 -17.45 -2.42 2.46
CA PRO A 162 -17.55 -3.86 2.20
C PRO A 162 -19.02 -4.30 2.10
N VAL A 163 -19.34 -5.08 1.07
CA VAL A 163 -20.72 -5.49 0.76
C VAL A 163 -21.01 -6.96 1.08
N ILE A 164 -19.99 -7.74 1.44
CA ILE A 164 -20.12 -9.15 1.81
C ILE A 164 -20.25 -9.28 3.33
N LEU A 165 -21.48 -9.49 3.81
CA LEU A 165 -21.77 -9.66 5.23
C LEU A 165 -21.44 -11.07 5.69
N SER A 166 -20.47 -11.20 6.59
CA SER A 166 -20.01 -12.50 7.11
C SER A 166 -21.13 -13.32 7.77
N SER A 167 -22.13 -12.68 8.36
CA SER A 167 -23.28 -13.34 8.98
C SER A 167 -24.09 -14.21 8.00
N HIS A 168 -24.09 -13.88 6.71
CA HIS A 168 -24.80 -14.67 5.69
C HIS A 168 -24.06 -15.95 5.28
N PHE A 169 -22.78 -16.06 5.62
CA PHE A 169 -21.90 -17.17 5.23
C PHE A 169 -21.34 -17.90 6.46
N SER A 170 -21.77 -17.52 7.66
CA SER A 170 -21.31 -18.12 8.92
C SER A 170 -22.09 -19.40 9.22
N GLY A 171 -21.40 -20.42 9.72
CA GLY A 171 -21.97 -21.68 10.19
C GLY A 171 -21.40 -22.91 9.48
N PRO A 172 -21.68 -24.13 9.99
CA PRO A 172 -21.20 -25.38 9.39
C PRO A 172 -21.71 -25.59 7.95
N ASP A 173 -22.92 -25.13 7.66
CA ASP A 173 -23.62 -25.28 6.37
C ASP A 173 -23.73 -23.94 5.60
N GLY A 174 -22.97 -22.92 5.99
CA GLY A 174 -22.97 -21.62 5.32
C GLY A 174 -22.44 -21.75 3.88
N PRO A 175 -23.04 -21.06 2.89
CA PRO A 175 -22.50 -21.08 1.53
C PRO A 175 -21.10 -20.45 1.49
N THR A 176 -20.28 -20.85 0.53
CA THR A 176 -18.97 -20.21 0.30
C THR A 176 -19.17 -18.73 -0.07
N PRO A 177 -18.53 -17.77 0.62
CA PRO A 177 -18.66 -16.36 0.28
C PRO A 177 -18.09 -16.09 -1.12
N PRO A 178 -18.67 -15.15 -1.89
CA PRO A 178 -18.09 -14.75 -3.16
C PRO A 178 -16.79 -13.96 -2.91
N PRO A 179 -15.69 -14.26 -3.63
CA PRO A 179 -14.48 -13.46 -3.56
C PRO A 179 -14.70 -12.14 -4.32
N LEU A 180 -14.77 -11.04 -3.57
CA LEU A 180 -15.00 -9.71 -4.11
C LEU A 180 -13.90 -8.77 -3.64
N PHE A 181 -13.22 -8.12 -4.59
CA PHE A 181 -12.11 -7.22 -4.31
C PHE A 181 -12.60 -5.76 -4.34
N LEU A 182 -12.12 -4.94 -3.40
CA LEU A 182 -12.35 -3.50 -3.42
C LEU A 182 -11.26 -2.81 -4.24
N ALA A 183 -11.68 -1.91 -5.13
CA ALA A 183 -10.80 -1.21 -6.07
C ALA A 183 -10.02 -0.05 -5.39
N ASP A 184 -8.98 -0.38 -4.59
CA ASP A 184 -8.25 0.65 -3.82
C ASP A 184 -6.70 0.59 -3.83
N PHE A 185 -6.10 -0.45 -4.41
CA PHE A 185 -4.66 -0.76 -4.21
C PHE A 185 -3.66 0.33 -4.66
N CYS A 186 -4.03 1.21 -5.61
CA CYS A 186 -3.07 2.11 -6.27
C CYS A 186 -3.62 3.51 -6.62
N ARG A 187 -4.57 4.07 -5.84
CA ARG A 187 -5.25 5.32 -6.21
C ARG A 187 -4.40 6.60 -6.01
N PRO A 188 -4.11 7.37 -7.07
CA PRO A 188 -4.18 8.82 -7.00
C PRO A 188 -5.66 9.23 -6.91
N GLU A 189 -6.10 9.74 -5.76
CA GLU A 189 -7.40 10.44 -5.63
C GLU A 189 -7.37 11.75 -6.45
N ILE A 190 -8.48 12.47 -6.56
CA ILE A 190 -8.56 13.69 -7.40
C ILE A 190 -7.37 14.61 -7.09
N ASN A 191 -6.52 14.81 -8.10
CA ASN A 191 -5.33 15.67 -8.03
C ASN A 191 -4.26 15.26 -6.99
N ILE A 192 -4.24 14.01 -6.54
CA ILE A 192 -3.16 13.46 -5.70
C ILE A 192 -2.14 12.76 -6.61
N LYS A 193 -0.86 13.07 -6.45
CA LYS A 193 0.23 12.45 -7.24
C LYS A 193 0.29 10.93 -7.01
N PRO A 194 0.88 10.16 -7.94
CA PRO A 194 1.21 8.78 -7.69
C PRO A 194 2.04 8.59 -6.43
N TRP A 195 1.96 7.41 -5.84
CA TRP A 195 2.46 7.19 -4.48
C TRP A 195 3.97 7.40 -4.35
N GLU A 196 4.78 6.96 -5.32
CA GLU A 196 6.23 7.12 -5.24
C GLU A 196 6.71 8.60 -5.21
N PRO A 197 6.31 9.48 -6.15
CA PRO A 197 6.68 10.90 -6.06
C PRO A 197 6.06 11.57 -4.83
N LEU A 198 4.82 11.23 -4.46
CA LEU A 198 4.19 11.77 -3.25
C LEU A 198 4.94 11.39 -1.98
N LEU A 199 5.43 10.15 -1.87
CA LEU A 199 6.17 9.68 -0.71
C LEU A 199 7.47 10.46 -0.51
N LYS A 200 8.14 10.84 -1.62
CA LYS A 200 9.31 11.72 -1.63
C LYS A 200 8.94 13.14 -1.17
N ASP A 201 7.85 13.69 -1.69
CA ASP A 201 7.36 15.02 -1.29
C ASP A 201 6.98 15.08 0.20
N LEU A 202 6.33 14.05 0.73
CA LEU A 202 5.99 13.93 2.16
C LEU A 202 7.24 13.86 3.03
N LYS A 203 8.25 13.08 2.61
CA LYS A 203 9.54 12.99 3.30
C LYS A 203 10.25 14.34 3.35
N GLU A 204 10.17 15.13 2.28
CA GLU A 204 10.73 16.48 2.24
C GLU A 204 9.90 17.47 3.06
N GLY A 205 8.57 17.37 3.00
CA GLY A 205 7.63 18.14 3.82
C GLY A 205 7.95 18.04 5.33
N ASN A 206 8.32 16.86 5.81
CA ASN A 206 8.70 16.65 7.21
C ASN A 206 9.90 17.47 7.67
N LYS A 207 10.84 17.81 6.76
CA LYS A 207 12.07 18.54 7.10
C LYS A 207 11.86 20.05 7.21
N ARG A 208 10.75 20.57 6.71
CA ARG A 208 10.51 22.03 6.64
C ARG A 208 10.38 22.67 8.01
N ILE A 209 9.78 21.96 8.97
CA ILE A 209 9.62 22.42 10.35
C ILE A 209 10.02 21.30 11.29
N LEU A 210 10.98 21.59 12.17
CA LEU A 210 11.39 20.68 13.24
C LEU A 210 10.17 20.30 14.09
N TRP A 211 10.00 19.01 14.38
CA TRP A 211 8.83 18.50 15.11
C TRP A 211 8.52 19.29 16.41
N LYS A 212 9.55 19.68 17.15
CA LYS A 212 9.42 20.47 18.39
C LYS A 212 8.84 21.87 18.16
N SER A 213 9.03 22.45 16.98
CA SER A 213 8.54 23.79 16.59
C SER A 213 7.16 23.75 15.93
N ARG A 214 6.60 22.56 15.67
CA ARG A 214 5.25 22.41 15.14
C ARG A 214 4.20 22.85 16.16
N GLU A 215 3.05 23.28 15.64
CA GLU A 215 1.90 23.70 16.43
C GLU A 215 1.48 22.59 17.42
N PRO A 216 1.32 22.88 18.72
CA PRO A 216 1.12 21.88 19.77
C PRO A 216 -0.31 21.33 19.85
N TYR A 217 -1.08 21.44 18.77
CA TYR A 217 -2.50 21.08 18.72
C TYR A 217 -2.75 19.87 17.83
N ALA A 218 -3.87 19.19 18.07
CA ALA A 218 -4.43 18.22 17.14
C ALA A 218 -5.11 18.93 15.98
N TYR A 219 -4.89 18.45 14.77
CA TYR A 219 -5.42 19.07 13.56
C TYR A 219 -6.18 18.07 12.70
N TRP A 220 -7.34 18.52 12.20
CA TRP A 220 -8.10 17.84 11.16
C TRP A 220 -8.70 18.87 10.20
N LYS A 221 -8.65 18.57 8.90
CA LYS A 221 -9.41 19.28 7.88
C LYS A 221 -9.96 18.25 6.90
N GLY A 222 -11.26 18.26 6.66
CA GLY A 222 -11.90 17.28 5.79
C GLY A 222 -13.39 17.54 5.62
N ASN A 223 -14.04 16.74 4.78
CA ASN A 223 -15.47 16.88 4.52
C ASN A 223 -16.30 16.18 5.60
N PRO A 224 -17.13 16.92 6.35
CA PRO A 224 -18.00 16.33 7.36
C PRO A 224 -19.23 15.64 6.75
N GLU A 225 -19.65 16.00 5.53
CA GLU A 225 -20.91 15.51 4.95
C GLU A 225 -20.88 14.03 4.52
N VAL A 226 -19.69 13.41 4.47
CA VAL A 226 -19.54 12.01 4.06
C VAL A 226 -19.76 11.01 5.19
N ALA A 227 -19.78 11.44 6.46
CA ALA A 227 -19.97 10.55 7.59
C ALA A 227 -20.41 11.27 8.86
N ASP A 228 -21.36 10.69 9.59
CA ASP A 228 -21.86 11.26 10.86
C ASP A 228 -20.77 11.39 11.93
N THR A 229 -19.80 10.47 11.98
CA THR A 229 -18.67 10.56 12.92
C THR A 229 -17.79 11.80 12.66
N ARG A 230 -17.70 12.28 11.41
CA ARG A 230 -16.99 13.54 11.07
C ARG A 230 -17.80 14.78 11.45
N LYS A 231 -19.12 14.74 11.28
CA LYS A 231 -20.02 15.79 11.79
C LYS A 231 -19.90 15.90 13.30
N ASP A 232 -19.80 14.76 13.99
CA ASP A 232 -19.61 14.72 15.43
C ASP A 232 -18.24 15.28 15.85
N LEU A 233 -17.16 14.98 15.12
CA LEU A 233 -15.83 15.54 15.37
C LEU A 233 -15.80 17.08 15.33
N LEU A 234 -16.61 17.72 14.49
CA LEU A 234 -16.69 19.19 14.44
C LEU A 234 -17.17 19.80 15.76
N LYS A 235 -17.91 19.06 16.59
CA LYS A 235 -18.34 19.51 17.92
C LYS A 235 -17.17 19.67 18.90
N CYS A 236 -15.97 19.19 18.55
CA CYS A 236 -14.76 19.46 19.33
C CYS A 236 -14.25 20.90 19.18
N ASN A 237 -14.83 21.73 18.30
CA ASN A 237 -14.66 23.18 18.35
C ASN A 237 -15.77 23.77 19.22
N VAL A 238 -15.52 23.96 20.51
CA VAL A 238 -16.57 24.36 21.47
C VAL A 238 -16.73 25.87 21.57
N SER A 239 -15.75 26.57 22.16
CA SER A 239 -15.78 28.01 22.36
C SER A 239 -14.38 28.52 22.72
N ASP A 240 -14.20 29.84 22.74
CA ASP A 240 -12.95 30.47 23.18
C ASP A 240 -12.63 30.20 24.67
N GLN A 241 -13.62 29.76 25.44
CA GLN A 241 -13.49 29.48 26.88
C GLN A 241 -13.17 28.00 27.16
N GLN A 242 -13.43 27.10 26.20
CA GLN A 242 -13.22 25.65 26.36
C GLN A 242 -12.45 25.09 25.15
N ASP A 243 -11.15 24.85 25.36
CA ASP A 243 -10.26 24.31 24.32
C ASP A 243 -9.94 22.82 24.55
N TRP A 244 -10.32 21.98 23.59
CA TRP A 244 -9.93 20.56 23.53
C TRP A 244 -8.53 20.33 22.96
N ASN A 245 -7.77 21.41 22.71
CA ASN A 245 -6.51 21.41 21.97
C ASN A 245 -6.65 20.82 20.55
N ALA A 246 -7.84 20.92 19.97
CA ALA A 246 -8.17 20.44 18.64
C ALA A 246 -8.46 21.63 17.71
N ARG A 247 -8.02 21.53 16.46
CA ARG A 247 -8.24 22.49 15.38
C ARG A 247 -8.89 21.72 14.24
N VAL A 248 -10.21 21.65 14.27
CA VAL A 248 -11.02 20.83 13.36
C VAL A 248 -11.69 21.75 12.33
N PHE A 249 -11.51 21.52 11.04
CA PHE A 249 -12.04 22.41 10.01
C PHE A 249 -12.83 21.63 8.96
N ALA A 250 -13.99 22.15 8.58
CA ALA A 250 -14.73 21.63 7.44
C ALA A 250 -14.03 22.04 6.14
N GLN A 251 -13.88 21.09 5.22
CA GLN A 251 -13.38 21.31 3.88
C GLN A 251 -14.53 21.32 2.87
N ASP A 252 -14.66 22.43 2.17
CA ASP A 252 -15.59 22.58 1.04
C ASP A 252 -14.93 22.00 -0.24
N TRP A 253 -15.36 20.81 -0.63
CA TRP A 253 -14.85 20.15 -1.84
C TRP A 253 -15.23 20.86 -3.13
N THR A 254 -16.40 21.50 -3.18
CA THR A 254 -16.85 22.24 -4.36
C THR A 254 -15.90 23.39 -4.62
N LYS A 255 -15.59 24.16 -3.58
CA LYS A 255 -14.64 25.26 -3.65
C LYS A 255 -13.22 24.79 -3.96
N GLU A 256 -12.72 23.77 -3.26
CA GLU A 256 -11.37 23.23 -3.49
C GLU A 256 -11.22 22.68 -4.92
N SER A 257 -12.25 22.04 -5.46
CA SER A 257 -12.25 21.56 -6.84
C SER A 257 -12.21 22.70 -7.86
N GLN A 258 -12.93 23.80 -7.61
CA GLN A 258 -12.92 24.99 -8.48
C GLN A 258 -11.57 25.72 -8.43
N GLU A 259 -10.90 25.74 -7.27
CA GLU A 259 -9.61 26.41 -7.08
C GLU A 259 -8.40 25.52 -7.46
N GLY A 260 -8.65 24.26 -7.83
CA GLY A 260 -7.62 23.30 -8.22
C GLY A 260 -6.80 22.75 -7.05
N TYR A 261 -7.41 22.63 -5.87
CA TYR A 261 -6.82 22.03 -4.66
C TYR A 261 -5.53 22.70 -4.16
N LYS A 262 -5.33 23.98 -4.47
CA LYS A 262 -4.10 24.73 -4.12
C LYS A 262 -3.83 24.77 -2.61
N GLN A 263 -4.86 24.68 -1.78
CA GLN A 263 -4.79 24.69 -0.32
C GLN A 263 -4.78 23.28 0.30
N SER A 264 -4.70 22.24 -0.53
CA SER A 264 -4.84 20.84 -0.12
C SER A 264 -3.61 19.99 -0.46
N ASP A 265 -2.46 20.60 -0.77
CA ASP A 265 -1.19 19.89 -0.96
C ASP A 265 -0.78 19.16 0.32
N LEU A 266 -0.81 17.84 0.28
CA LEU A 266 -0.54 16.94 1.40
C LEU A 266 0.85 17.16 2.02
N SER A 267 1.86 17.49 1.21
CA SER A 267 3.23 17.70 1.69
C SER A 267 3.38 18.94 2.57
N ASN A 268 2.42 19.87 2.48
CA ASN A 268 2.40 21.12 3.24
C ASN A 268 1.60 20.98 4.55
N GLN A 269 1.01 19.82 4.84
CA GLN A 269 0.08 19.65 5.96
C GLN A 269 0.73 19.13 7.25
N CYS A 270 2.05 18.90 7.26
CA CYS A 270 2.81 18.40 8.41
C CYS A 270 3.23 19.51 9.41
N LEU A 271 2.33 20.46 9.69
CA LEU A 271 2.60 21.66 10.49
C LEU A 271 2.26 21.50 11.99
N HIS A 272 1.46 20.49 12.32
CA HIS A 272 0.96 20.25 13.68
C HIS A 272 1.62 19.01 14.29
N ARG A 273 1.81 18.99 15.60
CA ARG A 273 2.37 17.82 16.31
C ARG A 273 1.45 16.60 16.25
N TYR A 274 0.14 16.82 16.19
CA TYR A 274 -0.85 15.73 16.19
C TYR A 274 -1.81 15.88 14.99
N LYS A 275 -2.11 14.76 14.33
CA LYS A 275 -3.04 14.71 13.18
C LYS A 275 -4.15 13.73 13.51
N ILE A 276 -5.40 14.13 13.36
CA ILE A 276 -6.53 13.25 13.65
C ILE A 276 -6.85 12.44 12.40
N TYR A 277 -6.95 11.13 12.55
CA TYR A 277 -7.57 10.24 11.58
C TYR A 277 -8.98 9.91 12.03
N ILE A 278 -9.93 10.03 11.11
CA ILE A 278 -11.31 9.64 11.32
C ILE A 278 -11.89 9.14 9.99
N GLU A 279 -12.65 8.06 10.08
CA GLU A 279 -13.26 7.40 8.95
C GLU A 279 -14.25 8.34 8.22
N GLY A 280 -14.40 8.11 6.92
CA GLY A 280 -15.40 8.78 6.10
C GLY A 280 -16.52 7.79 5.80
N SER A 281 -16.87 7.68 4.52
CA SER A 281 -17.75 6.62 4.03
C SER A 281 -17.12 5.21 4.11
N ALA A 282 -16.03 5.00 4.82
CA ALA A 282 -15.35 3.74 5.14
C ALA A 282 -14.00 4.15 5.74
N TRP A 283 -12.97 3.35 5.52
CA TRP A 283 -11.59 3.81 5.68
C TRP A 283 -11.33 5.02 4.77
N SER A 284 -10.41 5.90 5.18
CA SER A 284 -10.06 7.09 4.42
C SER A 284 -8.61 7.03 3.95
N VAL A 285 -8.39 7.30 2.67
CA VAL A 285 -7.05 7.39 2.07
C VAL A 285 -6.12 8.39 2.75
N SER A 286 -6.67 9.31 3.54
CA SER A 286 -5.90 10.24 4.36
C SER A 286 -4.99 9.55 5.38
N GLU A 287 -5.29 8.32 5.81
CA GLU A 287 -4.54 7.57 6.82
C GLU A 287 -3.05 7.49 6.49
N LYS A 288 -2.71 6.99 5.29
CA LYS A 288 -1.31 6.82 4.87
C LYS A 288 -0.59 8.16 4.74
N TYR A 289 -1.28 9.23 4.35
CA TYR A 289 -0.68 10.56 4.18
C TYR A 289 -0.33 11.20 5.53
N ILE A 290 -1.22 11.11 6.52
CA ILE A 290 -0.96 11.69 7.83
C ILE A 290 0.01 10.85 8.66
N LEU A 291 0.02 9.53 8.51
CA LEU A 291 1.05 8.66 9.09
C LEU A 291 2.45 9.00 8.55
N ALA A 292 2.55 9.48 7.30
CA ALA A 292 3.82 9.90 6.72
C ALA A 292 4.39 11.21 7.30
N CYS A 293 3.62 11.99 8.09
CA CYS A 293 3.97 13.37 8.44
C CYS A 293 4.95 13.54 9.63
N ASP A 294 5.54 12.51 10.23
CA ASP A 294 6.26 12.58 11.54
C ASP A 294 5.41 13.10 12.72
N SER A 295 4.15 13.50 12.47
CA SER A 295 3.18 13.89 13.49
C SER A 295 2.64 12.64 14.18
N VAL A 296 2.21 12.79 15.43
CA VAL A 296 1.49 11.72 16.10
C VAL A 296 0.10 11.61 15.49
N THR A 297 -0.17 10.49 14.83
CA THR A 297 -1.51 10.20 14.31
C THR A 297 -2.41 9.76 15.45
N LEU A 298 -3.49 10.50 15.67
CA LEU A 298 -4.56 10.18 16.60
C LEU A 298 -5.65 9.44 15.83
N ILE A 299 -5.73 8.12 15.98
CA ILE A 299 -6.70 7.29 15.24
C ILE A 299 -7.95 7.13 16.10
N VAL A 300 -9.04 7.78 15.69
CA VAL A 300 -10.39 7.48 16.20
C VAL A 300 -10.69 6.02 15.86
N LYS A 301 -11.12 5.24 16.86
CA LYS A 301 -11.32 3.78 16.78
C LYS A 301 -11.90 3.36 15.42
N PRO A 302 -11.12 2.67 14.56
CA PRO A 302 -11.54 2.37 13.21
C PRO A 302 -12.45 1.15 13.16
N HIS A 303 -13.36 1.12 12.20
CA HIS A 303 -14.20 -0.01 11.83
C HIS A 303 -13.72 -0.70 10.55
N TYR A 304 -13.00 0.03 9.71
CA TYR A 304 -12.50 -0.43 8.41
C TYR A 304 -10.97 -0.50 8.43
N TYR A 305 -10.43 -1.43 7.66
CA TYR A 305 -9.00 -1.66 7.55
C TYR A 305 -8.58 -1.64 6.09
N ASP A 306 -7.54 -0.87 5.79
CA ASP A 306 -6.75 -1.05 4.57
C ASP A 306 -5.74 -2.19 4.77
N PHE A 307 -5.13 -2.67 3.68
CA PHE A 307 -4.27 -3.86 3.68
C PHE A 307 -3.06 -3.75 4.62
N PHE A 308 -2.55 -2.53 4.83
CA PHE A 308 -1.42 -2.27 5.72
C PHE A 308 -1.86 -1.88 7.15
N THR A 309 -3.10 -1.41 7.35
CA THR A 309 -3.57 -0.85 8.63
C THR A 309 -3.47 -1.88 9.75
N ARG A 310 -3.67 -3.17 9.44
CA ARG A 310 -3.51 -4.26 10.42
C ARG A 310 -2.05 -4.50 10.84
N GLY A 311 -1.06 -3.89 10.19
CA GLY A 311 0.33 -3.81 10.64
C GLY A 311 0.59 -2.73 11.70
N LEU A 312 -0.31 -1.76 11.86
CA LEU A 312 -0.12 -0.66 12.81
C LEU A 312 -0.33 -1.11 14.26
N MET A 313 0.48 -0.55 15.18
CA MET A 313 0.48 -0.90 16.60
C MET A 313 0.15 0.34 17.45
N PRO A 314 -0.87 0.28 18.33
CA PRO A 314 -1.20 1.39 19.21
C PRO A 314 -0.04 1.71 20.15
N VAL A 315 0.16 3.02 20.39
CA VAL A 315 1.26 3.60 21.19
C VAL A 315 2.66 3.35 20.62
N HIS A 316 2.75 2.75 19.42
CA HIS A 316 4.00 2.63 18.67
C HIS A 316 3.92 3.40 17.34
N HIS A 317 2.90 3.13 16.52
CA HIS A 317 2.68 3.79 15.23
C HIS A 317 1.61 4.89 15.29
N TYR A 318 0.73 4.86 16.29
CA TYR A 318 -0.34 5.84 16.44
C TYR A 318 -0.84 5.91 17.88
N TRP A 319 -1.62 6.93 18.20
CA TRP A 319 -2.32 7.05 19.48
C TRP A 319 -3.80 6.71 19.31
N PRO A 320 -4.36 5.73 20.07
CA PRO A 320 -5.77 5.38 19.96
C PRO A 320 -6.66 6.44 20.60
N VAL A 321 -7.77 6.76 19.93
CA VAL A 321 -8.80 7.71 20.39
C VAL A 321 -10.15 6.99 20.41
N LYS A 322 -10.91 7.19 21.48
CA LYS A 322 -12.27 6.64 21.61
C LYS A 322 -13.21 7.24 20.57
N ASP A 323 -14.16 6.44 20.08
CA ASP A 323 -15.19 6.95 19.17
C ASP A 323 -16.30 7.71 19.94
N ASP A 324 -16.74 7.19 21.08
CA ASP A 324 -17.85 7.73 21.88
C ASP A 324 -17.52 9.00 22.70
N ASP A 325 -16.27 9.20 23.12
CA ASP A 325 -15.80 10.43 23.82
C ASP A 325 -14.55 11.03 23.16
N LYS A 326 -14.61 11.16 21.83
CA LYS A 326 -13.47 11.56 20.99
C LYS A 326 -12.83 12.89 21.39
N CYS A 327 -13.60 13.92 21.74
CA CYS A 327 -13.04 15.24 22.08
C CYS A 327 -12.19 15.21 23.36
N LYS A 328 -12.67 14.54 24.43
CA LYS A 328 -11.89 14.39 25.66
C LYS A 328 -10.67 13.51 25.45
N SER A 329 -10.82 12.43 24.67
CA SER A 329 -9.73 11.52 24.36
C SER A 329 -8.63 12.22 23.53
N ILE A 330 -9.00 13.05 22.56
CA ILE A 330 -8.07 13.92 21.81
C ILE A 330 -7.36 14.89 22.75
N LYS A 331 -8.09 15.58 23.63
CA LYS A 331 -7.47 16.53 24.56
C LYS A 331 -6.45 15.85 25.47
N PHE A 332 -6.80 14.68 26.02
CA PHE A 332 -5.89 13.89 26.82
C PHE A 332 -4.63 13.49 26.04
N ALA A 333 -4.79 13.01 24.80
CA ALA A 333 -3.67 12.65 23.94
C ALA A 333 -2.71 13.82 23.70
N VAL A 334 -3.25 15.01 23.43
CA VAL A 334 -2.47 16.23 23.19
C VAL A 334 -1.77 16.73 24.47
N ASP A 335 -2.46 16.77 25.60
CA ASP A 335 -1.88 17.15 26.90
C ASP A 335 -0.76 16.18 27.31
N TRP A 336 -0.97 14.87 27.13
CA TRP A 336 0.03 13.85 27.37
C TRP A 336 1.23 14.00 26.43
N GLY A 337 0.99 14.17 25.13
CA GLY A 337 2.07 14.28 24.15
C GLY A 337 2.92 15.53 24.35
N ASN A 338 2.31 16.65 24.73
CA ASN A 338 3.00 17.92 24.95
C ASN A 338 3.83 17.90 26.24
N SER A 339 3.45 17.10 27.24
CA SER A 339 4.26 16.82 28.43
C SER A 339 5.32 15.74 28.19
N HIS A 340 5.12 14.86 27.21
CA HIS A 340 6.01 13.73 26.88
C HIS A 340 6.61 13.85 25.47
N LYS A 341 7.12 15.03 25.12
CA LYS A 341 7.54 15.40 23.76
C LYS A 341 8.41 14.36 23.05
N GLN A 342 9.41 13.79 23.75
CA GLN A 342 10.30 12.78 23.16
C GLN A 342 9.54 11.49 22.77
N LYS A 343 8.65 11.01 23.65
CA LYS A 343 7.83 9.81 23.40
C LYS A 343 6.83 10.06 22.28
N ALA A 344 6.17 11.22 22.30
CA ALA A 344 5.25 11.63 21.24
C ALA A 344 5.96 11.69 19.88
N GLN A 345 7.12 12.36 19.81
CA GLN A 345 7.91 12.42 18.58
C GLN A 345 8.32 11.02 18.08
N ALA A 346 8.68 10.11 18.98
CA ALA A 346 9.04 8.73 18.61
C ALA A 346 7.86 7.97 17.98
N ILE A 347 6.62 8.17 18.47
CA ILE A 347 5.42 7.56 17.88
C ILE A 347 5.21 8.05 16.44
N GLY A 348 5.23 9.37 16.24
CA GLY A 348 5.08 9.95 14.91
C GLY A 348 6.20 9.53 13.94
N LYS A 349 7.43 9.41 14.45
CA LYS A 349 8.57 8.95 13.67
C LYS A 349 8.47 7.48 13.27
N ALA A 350 8.02 6.62 14.18
CA ALA A 350 7.81 5.21 13.87
C ALA A 350 6.71 5.03 12.81
N ALA A 351 5.64 5.83 12.89
CA ALA A 351 4.58 5.86 11.89
C ALA A 351 5.12 6.22 10.49
N SER A 352 5.89 7.30 10.39
CA SER A 352 6.42 7.75 9.11
C SER A 352 7.46 6.80 8.55
N SER A 353 8.31 6.20 9.40
CA SER A 353 9.25 5.15 8.98
C SER A 353 8.52 3.93 8.42
N PHE A 354 7.45 3.45 9.08
CA PHE A 354 6.61 2.38 8.55
C PHE A 354 6.08 2.72 7.14
N ILE A 355 5.53 3.92 6.94
CA ILE A 355 5.02 4.34 5.63
C ILE A 355 6.14 4.46 4.58
N GLN A 356 7.30 5.01 4.95
CA GLN A 356 8.41 5.25 4.03
C GLN A 356 9.17 3.98 3.65
N GLU A 357 9.24 3.00 4.55
CA GLU A 357 10.10 1.82 4.41
C GLU A 357 9.29 0.57 4.08
N GLU A 358 8.12 0.39 4.71
CA GLU A 358 7.27 -0.81 4.57
C GLU A 358 6.10 -0.61 3.61
N LEU A 359 5.71 0.62 3.28
CA LEU A 359 4.63 0.92 2.32
C LEU A 359 5.14 1.53 1.01
N LYS A 360 6.43 1.36 0.66
CA LYS A 360 6.97 1.81 -0.64
C LYS A 360 6.39 1.00 -1.82
N MET A 361 6.45 1.56 -3.04
CA MET A 361 5.86 0.91 -4.25
C MET A 361 6.38 -0.50 -4.52
N ASP A 362 7.62 -0.83 -4.14
CA ASP A 362 8.13 -2.20 -4.22
C ASP A 362 7.25 -3.17 -3.43
N TYR A 363 6.94 -2.83 -2.17
CA TYR A 363 6.10 -3.67 -1.32
C TYR A 363 4.62 -3.57 -1.68
N VAL A 364 4.13 -2.45 -2.24
CA VAL A 364 2.77 -2.39 -2.79
C VAL A 364 2.60 -3.41 -3.92
N TYR A 365 3.52 -3.44 -4.89
CA TYR A 365 3.46 -4.43 -5.97
C TYR A 365 3.73 -5.86 -5.48
N ASP A 366 4.62 -6.06 -4.50
CA ASP A 366 4.84 -7.38 -3.92
C ASP A 366 3.59 -7.87 -3.17
N TYR A 367 2.88 -6.99 -2.47
CA TYR A 367 1.64 -7.33 -1.79
C TYR A 367 0.58 -7.75 -2.81
N MET A 368 0.40 -6.96 -3.88
CA MET A 368 -0.50 -7.33 -4.98
C MET A 368 -0.09 -8.67 -5.61
N PHE A 369 1.20 -8.87 -5.86
CA PHE A 369 1.71 -10.13 -6.41
C PHE A 369 1.35 -11.32 -5.53
N HIS A 370 1.63 -11.25 -4.22
CA HIS A 370 1.36 -12.34 -3.29
C HIS A 370 -0.13 -12.58 -3.10
N LEU A 371 -0.94 -11.53 -2.95
CA LEU A 371 -2.39 -11.64 -2.83
C LEU A 371 -2.98 -12.36 -4.04
N LEU A 372 -2.63 -11.94 -5.25
CA LEU A 372 -3.13 -12.53 -6.49
C LEU A 372 -2.59 -13.95 -6.71
N SER A 373 -1.33 -14.21 -6.32
CA SER A 373 -0.73 -15.54 -6.42
C SER A 373 -1.41 -16.54 -5.48
N GLU A 374 -1.60 -16.19 -4.21
CA GLU A 374 -2.31 -17.06 -3.26
C GLU A 374 -3.79 -17.23 -3.64
N TYR A 375 -4.45 -16.16 -4.10
CA TYR A 375 -5.81 -16.24 -4.62
C TYR A 375 -5.93 -17.23 -5.79
N SER A 376 -5.01 -17.17 -6.76
CA SER A 376 -5.04 -18.03 -7.95
C SER A 376 -4.97 -19.52 -7.62
N LYS A 377 -4.23 -19.89 -6.56
CA LYS A 377 -4.11 -21.29 -6.08
C LYS A 377 -5.44 -21.83 -5.53
N LEU A 378 -6.35 -20.95 -5.13
CA LEU A 378 -7.65 -21.33 -4.59
C LEU A 378 -8.69 -21.55 -5.69
N LEU A 379 -8.45 -21.10 -6.93
CA LEU A 379 -9.37 -21.31 -8.05
C LEU A 379 -9.44 -22.81 -8.39
N THR A 380 -10.65 -23.37 -8.35
CA THR A 380 -10.90 -24.79 -8.70
C THR A 380 -11.28 -24.97 -10.17
N PHE A 381 -11.00 -23.96 -11.00
CA PHE A 381 -11.34 -23.93 -12.42
C PHE A 381 -10.27 -23.14 -13.19
N LYS A 382 -10.18 -23.40 -14.50
CA LYS A 382 -9.32 -22.60 -15.39
C LYS A 382 -10.05 -21.33 -15.81
N PRO A 383 -9.48 -20.13 -15.59
CA PRO A 383 -10.04 -18.87 -16.08
C PRO A 383 -10.24 -18.89 -17.61
N THR A 384 -11.26 -18.18 -18.06
CA THR A 384 -11.61 -18.04 -19.48
C THR A 384 -11.98 -16.60 -19.75
N VAL A 385 -11.61 -16.07 -20.91
CA VAL A 385 -11.97 -14.69 -21.30
C VAL A 385 -13.49 -14.60 -21.51
N PRO A 386 -14.21 -13.71 -20.80
CA PRO A 386 -15.63 -13.48 -21.04
C PRO A 386 -15.88 -12.94 -22.47
N PRO A 387 -17.00 -13.28 -23.13
CA PRO A 387 -17.24 -12.90 -24.53
C PRO A 387 -17.22 -11.39 -24.82
N THR A 388 -17.57 -10.59 -23.83
CA THR A 388 -17.69 -9.12 -23.86
C THR A 388 -16.45 -8.42 -23.29
N ALA A 389 -15.46 -9.16 -22.80
CA ALA A 389 -14.26 -8.59 -22.21
C ALA A 389 -13.34 -8.02 -23.30
N ILE A 390 -12.71 -6.88 -23.00
CA ILE A 390 -11.70 -6.24 -23.86
C ILE A 390 -10.31 -6.52 -23.33
N GLU A 391 -9.35 -6.80 -24.22
CA GLU A 391 -7.92 -6.87 -23.85
C GLU A 391 -7.43 -5.46 -23.51
N LEU A 392 -6.73 -5.31 -22.37
CA LEU A 392 -6.12 -4.05 -21.96
C LEU A 392 -4.62 -4.19 -21.78
N CYS A 393 -3.92 -3.14 -22.21
CA CYS A 393 -2.48 -2.91 -22.04
C CYS A 393 -2.25 -1.45 -21.66
N SER A 394 -1.03 -1.12 -21.23
CA SER A 394 -0.73 0.24 -20.79
C SER A 394 -0.93 1.29 -21.87
N GLU A 395 -0.66 0.96 -23.14
CA GLU A 395 -0.88 1.83 -24.28
C GLU A 395 -2.37 2.11 -24.47
N ALA A 396 -3.22 1.07 -24.42
CA ALA A 396 -4.66 1.20 -24.55
C ALA A 396 -5.29 2.13 -23.49
N MET A 397 -4.67 2.26 -22.32
CA MET A 397 -5.13 3.18 -21.28
C MET A 397 -4.45 4.55 -21.34
N ALA A 398 -3.13 4.61 -21.51
CA ALA A 398 -2.36 5.85 -21.35
C ALA A 398 -2.24 6.69 -22.63
N CYS A 399 -2.28 6.08 -23.82
CA CYS A 399 -2.19 6.80 -25.08
C CYS A 399 -3.39 7.72 -25.34
N PRO A 400 -4.65 7.25 -25.18
CA PRO A 400 -5.83 8.11 -25.34
C PRO A 400 -6.12 8.99 -24.11
N ALA A 401 -5.42 8.79 -22.98
CA ALA A 401 -5.62 9.62 -21.80
C ALA A 401 -5.21 11.08 -22.04
N GLU A 402 -5.79 12.00 -21.27
CA GLU A 402 -5.47 13.42 -21.30
C GLU A 402 -5.32 13.98 -19.87
N GLY A 403 -4.84 15.23 -19.77
CA GLY A 403 -4.76 15.98 -18.52
C GLY A 403 -4.02 15.24 -17.39
N LEU A 404 -4.60 15.29 -16.19
CA LEU A 404 -4.02 14.68 -14.99
C LEU A 404 -3.95 13.15 -15.09
N THR A 405 -4.91 12.51 -15.75
CA THR A 405 -4.90 11.04 -15.93
C THR A 405 -3.66 10.60 -16.70
N LYS A 406 -3.37 11.25 -17.84
CA LYS A 406 -2.15 10.96 -18.62
C LYS A 406 -0.88 11.25 -17.85
N LYS A 407 -0.84 12.37 -17.12
CA LYS A 407 0.30 12.73 -16.27
C LYS A 407 0.58 11.65 -15.23
N PHE A 408 -0.43 11.23 -14.48
CA PHE A 408 -0.28 10.23 -13.42
C PHE A 408 0.04 8.85 -13.96
N MET A 409 -0.54 8.43 -15.09
CA MET A 409 -0.15 7.19 -15.77
C MET A 409 1.33 7.26 -16.20
N THR A 410 1.78 8.36 -16.78
CA THR A 410 3.18 8.54 -17.20
C THR A 410 4.14 8.52 -16.00
N GLU A 411 3.80 9.21 -14.91
CA GLU A 411 4.61 9.27 -13.68
C GLU A 411 4.67 7.93 -12.94
N SER A 412 3.63 7.10 -13.05
CA SER A 412 3.55 5.78 -12.38
C SER A 412 3.86 4.59 -13.28
N LEU A 413 4.25 4.85 -14.54
CA LEU A 413 4.56 3.82 -15.51
C LEU A 413 5.76 2.98 -15.05
N VAL A 414 5.56 1.68 -14.93
CA VAL A 414 6.65 0.71 -14.76
C VAL A 414 7.37 0.57 -16.09
N LYS A 415 8.55 1.19 -16.19
CA LYS A 415 9.36 1.19 -17.41
C LYS A 415 10.22 -0.06 -17.58
N ARG A 416 10.43 -0.82 -16.50
CA ARG A 416 11.33 -1.98 -16.47
C ARG A 416 10.78 -3.07 -15.54
N PRO A 417 10.99 -4.36 -15.85
CA PRO A 417 10.73 -5.45 -14.93
C PRO A 417 11.55 -5.28 -13.65
N ALA A 418 11.07 -5.86 -12.55
CA ALA A 418 11.78 -5.83 -11.29
C ALA A 418 13.16 -6.51 -11.42
N GLU A 419 14.18 -5.89 -10.81
CA GLU A 419 15.52 -6.45 -10.78
C GLU A 419 15.59 -7.69 -9.89
N SER A 420 14.75 -7.82 -8.87
CA SER A 420 14.69 -8.98 -7.98
C SER A 420 13.36 -9.75 -8.13
N ASN A 421 13.32 -10.95 -7.57
CA ASN A 421 12.04 -11.59 -7.27
C ASN A 421 11.28 -10.78 -6.20
N PRO A 422 9.94 -10.91 -6.12
CA PRO A 422 9.18 -10.39 -4.99
C PRO A 422 9.79 -10.81 -3.65
N CYS A 423 9.60 -10.01 -2.61
CA CYS A 423 9.99 -10.35 -1.25
C CYS A 423 9.41 -11.72 -0.82
N THR A 424 10.02 -12.36 0.16
CA THR A 424 9.50 -13.64 0.68
C THR A 424 8.38 -13.38 1.68
N MET A 425 7.15 -13.78 1.34
CA MET A 425 5.99 -13.60 2.23
C MET A 425 6.14 -14.48 3.49
N PRO A 426 5.97 -13.93 4.70
CA PRO A 426 6.02 -14.73 5.92
C PRO A 426 4.90 -15.79 5.97
N PRO A 427 5.10 -16.90 6.71
CA PRO A 427 4.07 -17.91 6.88
C PRO A 427 2.85 -17.34 7.62
N PRO A 428 1.68 -18.00 7.51
CA PRO A 428 0.49 -17.62 8.29
C PRO A 428 0.81 -17.62 9.78
N TYR A 429 0.06 -16.84 10.55
CA TYR A 429 0.14 -16.92 12.00
C TYR A 429 -0.37 -18.28 12.47
N ASP A 430 0.36 -18.91 13.39
CA ASP A 430 -0.27 -19.93 14.21
C ASP A 430 -1.30 -19.28 15.16
N PRO A 431 -2.31 -20.02 15.64
CA PRO A 431 -3.38 -19.46 16.47
C PRO A 431 -2.90 -18.72 17.72
N ALA A 432 -1.80 -19.16 18.35
CA ALA A 432 -1.27 -18.54 19.54
C ALA A 432 -0.57 -17.21 19.22
N SER A 433 0.24 -17.17 18.15
CA SER A 433 0.87 -15.94 17.67
C SER A 433 -0.15 -14.90 17.21
N LEU A 434 -1.20 -15.31 16.48
CA LEU A 434 -2.28 -14.39 16.08
C LEU A 434 -2.97 -13.81 17.31
N HIS A 435 -3.35 -14.67 18.26
CA HIS A 435 -3.97 -14.23 19.51
C HIS A 435 -3.07 -13.28 20.30
N PHE A 436 -1.76 -13.55 20.36
CA PHE A 436 -0.79 -12.67 21.01
C PHE A 436 -0.73 -11.28 20.38
N VAL A 437 -0.65 -11.18 19.05
CA VAL A 437 -0.64 -9.88 18.35
C VAL A 437 -1.92 -9.10 18.61
N LEU A 438 -3.08 -9.75 18.50
CA LEU A 438 -4.38 -9.12 18.75
C LEU A 438 -4.50 -8.64 20.20
N ARG A 439 -4.14 -9.50 21.17
CA ARG A 439 -4.19 -9.17 22.59
C ARG A 439 -3.20 -8.06 22.95
N ARG A 440 -2.03 -8.02 22.33
CA ARG A 440 -1.06 -6.93 22.51
C ARG A 440 -1.65 -5.59 22.09
N LYS A 441 -2.32 -5.52 20.93
CA LYS A 441 -3.00 -4.30 20.48
C LYS A 441 -4.10 -3.87 21.45
N GLU A 442 -4.94 -4.81 21.85
CA GLU A 442 -6.03 -4.56 22.80
C GLU A 442 -5.52 -4.05 24.15
N ASN A 443 -4.47 -4.68 24.68
CA ASN A 443 -3.85 -4.27 25.94
C ASN A 443 -3.26 -2.85 25.87
N SER A 444 -2.60 -2.48 24.76
CA SER A 444 -2.10 -1.11 24.56
C SER A 444 -3.22 -0.08 24.56
N ILE A 445 -4.35 -0.38 23.92
CA ILE A 445 -5.52 0.51 23.91
C ILE A 445 -6.11 0.63 25.31
N LYS A 446 -6.35 -0.49 26.00
CA LYS A 446 -6.84 -0.52 27.40
C LYS A 446 -5.94 0.24 28.36
N GLN A 447 -4.62 0.23 28.13
CA GLN A 447 -3.68 1.01 28.93
C GLN A 447 -3.87 2.51 28.75
N VAL A 448 -4.05 2.99 27.51
CA VAL A 448 -4.35 4.40 27.23
C VAL A 448 -5.68 4.81 27.85
N GLU A 449 -6.71 3.97 27.74
CA GLU A 449 -8.02 4.22 28.36
C GLU A 449 -7.91 4.38 29.89
N LYS A 450 -7.11 3.54 30.55
CA LYS A 450 -6.85 3.68 32.00
C LYS A 450 -6.15 5.00 32.35
N TRP A 451 -5.16 5.42 31.55
CA TRP A 451 -4.49 6.70 31.76
C TRP A 451 -5.45 7.87 31.57
N GLU A 452 -6.30 7.80 30.56
CA GLU A 452 -7.32 8.81 30.27
C GLU A 452 -8.33 8.93 31.43
N THR A 453 -8.86 7.80 31.93
CA THR A 453 -9.75 7.78 33.08
C THR A 453 -9.09 8.37 34.33
N SER A 454 -7.83 8.01 34.61
CA SER A 454 -7.09 8.56 35.75
C SER A 454 -6.88 10.08 35.63
N PHE A 455 -6.58 10.57 34.43
CA PHE A 455 -6.39 11.99 34.15
C PHE A 455 -7.67 12.79 34.43
N TRP A 456 -8.81 12.33 33.94
CA TRP A 456 -10.09 13.00 34.13
C TRP A 456 -10.58 12.93 35.58
N ASN A 457 -10.41 11.80 36.25
CA ASN A 457 -10.74 11.64 37.68
C ASN A 457 -9.92 12.55 38.60
N THR A 458 -8.71 12.93 38.19
CA THR A 458 -7.85 13.84 38.97
C THR A 458 -8.31 15.29 38.78
N ARG A 459 -8.67 15.68 37.55
CA ARG A 459 -9.18 17.04 37.25
C ARG A 459 -10.56 17.30 37.83
N SER A 460 -11.45 16.30 37.88
CA SER A 460 -12.78 16.47 38.50
C SER A 460 -12.72 16.65 40.03
N LYS A 461 -11.57 16.36 40.66
CA LYS A 461 -11.33 16.55 42.10
C LYS A 461 -10.56 17.83 42.43
N GLN A 462 -10.09 18.58 41.42
CA GLN A 462 -9.50 19.89 41.64
C GLN A 462 -10.64 20.93 41.68
N PRO A 463 -10.80 21.66 42.80
CA PRO A 463 -11.92 22.59 43.00
C PRO A 463 -11.94 23.77 42.04
#